data_AF-A0A160TK80-F1
#
_entry.id   AF-A0A160TK80-F1
#
_cell.length_a   1.000
_cell.length_b   1.000
_cell.length_c   1.000
_cell.angle_alpha   90.00
_cell.angle_beta   90.00
_cell.angle_gamma   90.00
#
_symmetry.space_group_name_H-M   'P 1'
#
loop_
_entity.id
_entity.type
_entity.pdbx_description
1 polymer ?
#
loop_
_entity_poly.entity_id
_entity_poly.type
_entity_poly.pdbx_seq_one_letter_code
_entity_poly.pdbx_strand_id
1 'polypeptide(L)'
;MEHAPFELVADLLADPDYGWSIGSFGAIGEFVRDADEDARMLREPGRVEIVTARGAIRIVAIPNLTGLAWDSLSADGESWGHSLAFCLPRPGTPGTVIVELGPDDSAIRVEDRASILFDLGVGAGCVHMCARTGDPDLIHALRAAAGQPLLSVPGIMPVVLKAQPHRVLLSPAGRIEVFQPIPPADGKSPAGPHTHLLPKLIARDRTHSANVPIPDGWQSVLSAHPRSPWRTMMGERHPFDPAVDRAFAPLLDRFALAEDVRVATDLRAAIDRGSPETASWPDSRRGRTKARIVLRRLAAAGDARVKPWRAMHDRAPVEIEEGEEV
;
A
#
# COMPACT_ATOMS: atom_id res chain seq x y z
N MET A 1 -9.39 1.98 -15.87
CA MET A 1 -8.14 1.31 -15.43
C MET A 1 -7.82 0.22 -16.44
N GLU A 2 -6.54 0.01 -16.73
CA GLU A 2 -6.09 -0.99 -17.72
C GLU A 2 -5.76 -2.31 -17.03
N HIS A 3 -5.84 -3.43 -17.77
CA HIS A 3 -5.42 -4.74 -17.28
C HIS A 3 -3.92 -4.77 -16.91
N ALA A 4 -3.60 -5.29 -15.74
CA ALA A 4 -2.25 -5.54 -15.27
C ALA A 4 -1.89 -7.03 -15.49
N PRO A 5 -0.96 -7.35 -16.40
CA PRO A 5 -0.53 -8.73 -16.63
C PRO A 5 0.21 -9.30 -15.42
N PHE A 6 0.00 -10.59 -15.12
CA PHE A 6 0.68 -11.26 -14.00
C PHE A 6 2.21 -11.18 -14.10
N GLU A 7 2.78 -11.35 -15.29
CA GLU A 7 4.25 -11.30 -15.47
C GLU A 7 4.84 -9.95 -15.07
N LEU A 8 4.12 -8.84 -15.31
CA LEU A 8 4.54 -7.53 -14.84
C LEU A 8 4.59 -7.50 -13.30
N VAL A 9 3.56 -8.01 -12.64
CA VAL A 9 3.50 -8.06 -11.17
C VAL A 9 4.61 -8.93 -10.60
N ALA A 10 4.89 -10.07 -11.24
CA ALA A 10 5.95 -10.99 -10.84
C ALA A 10 7.36 -10.37 -11.03
N ASP A 11 7.58 -9.62 -12.10
CA ASP A 11 8.84 -8.91 -12.33
C ASP A 11 9.05 -7.79 -11.30
N LEU A 12 8.00 -7.01 -11.01
CA LEU A 12 8.05 -5.98 -9.96
C LEU A 12 8.29 -6.59 -8.57
N LEU A 13 7.73 -7.78 -8.29
CA LEU A 13 7.91 -8.44 -6.99
C LEU A 13 9.35 -8.92 -6.79
N ALA A 14 10.03 -9.32 -7.87
CA ALA A 14 11.40 -9.78 -7.81
C ALA A 14 12.37 -8.66 -7.42
N ASP A 15 12.04 -7.41 -7.75
CA ASP A 15 12.85 -6.23 -7.45
C ASP A 15 12.74 -5.84 -5.96
N PRO A 16 13.85 -5.89 -5.18
CA PRO A 16 13.85 -5.50 -3.77
C PRO A 16 13.53 -4.01 -3.53
N ASP A 17 13.64 -3.15 -4.55
CA ASP A 17 13.30 -1.73 -4.43
C ASP A 17 11.78 -1.49 -4.41
N TYR A 18 10.97 -2.55 -4.53
CA TYR A 18 9.51 -2.50 -4.37
C TYR A 18 9.09 -3.10 -3.02
N GLY A 19 8.54 -2.26 -2.16
CA GLY A 19 7.70 -2.71 -1.05
C GLY A 19 6.33 -3.15 -1.54
N TRP A 20 5.65 -3.98 -0.76
CA TRP A 20 4.32 -4.48 -1.09
C TRP A 20 3.40 -4.38 0.09
N SER A 21 2.10 -4.18 -0.13
CA SER A 21 1.10 -4.30 0.92
C SER A 21 -0.20 -4.92 0.46
N ILE A 22 -0.86 -5.59 1.40
CA ILE A 22 -2.25 -6.02 1.32
C ILE A 22 -2.94 -5.42 2.53
N GLY A 23 -4.05 -4.72 2.31
CA GLY A 23 -4.71 -4.02 3.41
C GLY A 23 -5.97 -3.27 3.01
N SER A 24 -6.75 -2.92 4.01
CA SER A 24 -7.82 -1.92 3.97
C SER A 24 -7.46 -0.74 4.88
N PHE A 25 -8.28 0.32 4.90
CA PHE A 25 -7.96 1.51 5.68
C PHE A 25 -7.93 1.20 7.18
N GLY A 26 -6.73 1.23 7.76
CA GLY A 26 -6.48 0.90 9.17
C GLY A 26 -6.16 -0.55 9.48
N ALA A 27 -6.14 -1.46 8.50
CA ALA A 27 -5.72 -2.85 8.67
C ALA A 27 -4.85 -3.27 7.49
N ILE A 28 -3.54 -3.17 7.64
CA ILE A 28 -2.57 -3.32 6.55
C ILE A 28 -1.43 -4.23 7.01
N GLY A 29 -0.92 -5.06 6.13
CA GLY A 29 0.42 -5.59 6.27
C GLY A 29 1.27 -5.36 5.06
N GLU A 30 2.53 -5.17 5.36
CA GLU A 30 3.55 -4.77 4.41
C GLU A 30 4.62 -5.85 4.35
N PHE A 31 5.13 -6.06 3.15
CA PHE A 31 6.28 -6.90 2.89
C PHE A 31 7.34 -6.03 2.21
N VAL A 32 8.45 -5.85 2.91
CA VAL A 32 9.65 -5.18 2.43
C VAL A 32 10.81 -6.08 2.79
N ARG A 33 11.77 -6.24 1.88
CA ARG A 33 13.00 -6.98 2.14
C ARG A 33 14.19 -6.11 1.79
N ASP A 34 15.32 -6.37 2.43
CA ASP A 34 16.57 -5.75 2.03
C ASP A 34 17.08 -6.45 0.75
N ALA A 35 17.84 -5.73 -0.07
CA ALA A 35 18.33 -6.26 -1.34
C ALA A 35 19.29 -7.44 -1.14
N ASP A 36 20.04 -7.43 -0.03
CA ASP A 36 21.02 -8.43 0.40
C ASP A 36 20.47 -9.44 1.43
N GLU A 37 19.19 -9.34 1.82
CA GLU A 37 18.56 -10.32 2.71
C GLU A 37 18.38 -11.67 1.99
N ASP A 38 18.71 -12.76 2.69
CA ASP A 38 18.43 -14.11 2.24
C ASP A 38 16.93 -14.30 1.97
N ALA A 39 16.60 -14.58 0.71
CA ALA A 39 15.24 -14.76 0.25
C ALA A 39 15.12 -16.02 -0.61
N ARG A 40 14.21 -16.93 -0.22
CA ARG A 40 13.81 -18.04 -1.10
C ARG A 40 12.72 -17.53 -2.03
N MET A 41 12.99 -17.56 -3.33
CA MET A 41 12.02 -17.19 -4.36
C MET A 41 11.52 -18.42 -5.09
N LEU A 42 10.20 -18.48 -5.30
CA LEU A 42 9.54 -19.45 -6.17
C LEU A 42 8.84 -18.65 -7.27
N ARG A 43 9.10 -18.99 -8.54
CA ARG A 43 8.36 -18.45 -9.69
C ARG A 43 7.85 -19.61 -10.53
N GLU A 44 6.53 -19.72 -10.59
CA GLU A 44 5.78 -20.72 -11.36
C GLU A 44 4.80 -19.97 -12.29
N PRO A 45 4.30 -20.60 -13.36
CA PRO A 45 3.24 -20.01 -14.16
C PRO A 45 2.03 -19.63 -13.28
N GLY A 46 1.73 -18.34 -13.22
CA GLY A 46 0.60 -17.79 -12.45
C GLY A 46 0.80 -17.75 -10.93
N ARG A 47 2.01 -17.96 -10.41
CA ARG A 47 2.30 -17.84 -8.98
C ARG A 47 3.74 -17.43 -8.73
N VAL A 48 3.93 -16.48 -7.82
CA VAL A 48 5.25 -16.08 -7.34
C VAL A 48 5.23 -15.97 -5.82
N GLU A 49 6.30 -16.42 -5.18
CA GLU A 49 6.48 -16.34 -3.73
C GLU A 49 7.87 -15.83 -3.38
N ILE A 50 7.94 -15.06 -2.30
CA ILE A 50 9.19 -14.71 -1.64
C ILE A 50 9.04 -15.04 -0.16
N VAL A 51 10.04 -15.72 0.40
CA VAL A 51 10.14 -16.02 1.83
C VAL A 51 11.47 -15.52 2.34
N THR A 52 11.46 -14.67 3.36
CA THR A 52 12.64 -14.31 4.14
C THR A 52 12.49 -14.84 5.56
N ALA A 53 13.46 -14.59 6.45
CA ALA A 53 13.31 -14.91 7.87
C ALA A 53 12.17 -14.11 8.53
N ARG A 54 11.93 -12.87 8.06
CA ARG A 54 11.04 -11.87 8.70
C ARG A 54 9.60 -11.91 8.19
N GLY A 55 9.36 -12.36 6.97
CA GLY A 55 8.03 -12.44 6.38
C GLY A 55 8.00 -13.26 5.09
N ALA A 56 6.82 -13.37 4.51
CA ALA A 56 6.63 -13.98 3.21
C ALA A 56 5.51 -13.28 2.43
N ILE A 57 5.55 -13.38 1.11
CA ILE A 57 4.50 -12.91 0.22
C ILE A 57 4.28 -13.96 -0.87
N ARG A 58 3.01 -14.21 -1.20
CA ARG A 58 2.59 -14.98 -2.37
C ARG A 58 1.65 -14.11 -3.18
N ILE A 59 1.93 -14.02 -4.48
CA ILE A 59 1.01 -13.42 -5.45
C ILE A 59 0.62 -14.47 -6.47
N VAL A 60 -0.66 -14.53 -6.80
CA VAL A 60 -1.22 -15.44 -7.81
C VAL A 60 -1.80 -14.66 -8.99
N ALA A 61 -1.83 -15.28 -10.17
CA ALA A 61 -2.49 -14.71 -11.32
C ALA A 61 -4.00 -14.63 -11.07
N ILE A 62 -4.56 -13.44 -11.30
CA ILE A 62 -6.00 -13.20 -11.20
C ILE A 62 -6.51 -12.70 -12.56
N PRO A 63 -7.63 -13.24 -13.06
CA PRO A 63 -8.34 -12.63 -14.17
C PRO A 63 -8.76 -11.19 -13.85
N ASN A 64 -8.73 -10.32 -14.86
CA ASN A 64 -9.25 -8.95 -14.77
C ASN A 64 -8.58 -8.05 -13.71
N LEU A 65 -7.39 -8.41 -13.24
CA LEU A 65 -6.60 -7.51 -12.39
C LEU A 65 -6.31 -6.22 -13.16
N THR A 66 -6.61 -5.07 -12.58
CA THR A 66 -6.36 -3.76 -13.22
C THR A 66 -5.32 -2.96 -12.48
N GLY A 67 -4.45 -2.25 -13.19
CA GLY A 67 -3.44 -1.38 -12.60
C GLY A 67 -3.93 0.06 -12.46
N LEU A 68 -3.46 0.71 -11.41
CA LEU A 68 -3.60 2.15 -11.17
C LEU A 68 -2.27 2.70 -10.62
N ALA A 69 -1.57 3.50 -11.43
CA ALA A 69 -0.34 4.15 -11.01
C ALA A 69 -0.58 5.63 -10.74
N TRP A 70 0.03 6.17 -9.69
CA TRP A 70 -0.02 7.60 -9.44
C TRP A 70 1.21 8.13 -8.71
N ASP A 71 1.38 9.44 -8.79
CA ASP A 71 2.30 10.19 -7.93
C ASP A 71 1.53 10.81 -6.75
N SER A 72 2.15 10.85 -5.58
CA SER A 72 1.62 11.48 -4.36
C SER A 72 2.49 12.66 -3.93
N LEU A 73 1.88 13.75 -3.50
CA LEU A 73 2.59 14.99 -3.15
C LEU A 73 3.08 14.94 -1.70
N SER A 74 4.34 15.29 -1.46
CA SER A 74 4.87 15.46 -0.11
C SER A 74 4.69 16.89 0.39
N ALA A 75 4.57 17.04 1.72
CA ALA A 75 4.33 18.33 2.38
C ALA A 75 5.52 19.31 2.34
N ASP A 76 6.72 18.83 2.00
CA ASP A 76 7.96 19.62 2.00
C ASP A 76 8.10 20.63 0.86
N GLY A 77 7.10 20.74 -0.02
CA GLY A 77 7.12 21.69 -1.13
C GLY A 77 7.98 21.26 -2.32
N GLU A 78 8.67 20.11 -2.27
CA GLU A 78 9.69 19.73 -3.25
C GLU A 78 9.53 18.31 -3.77
N SER A 79 9.19 17.35 -2.91
CA SER A 79 9.21 15.94 -3.24
C SER A 79 7.83 15.38 -3.61
N TRP A 80 7.86 14.19 -4.21
CA TRP A 80 6.70 13.33 -4.49
C TRP A 80 7.10 11.86 -4.27
N GLY A 81 6.09 11.02 -4.07
CA GLY A 81 6.22 9.57 -4.03
C GLY A 81 5.54 8.91 -5.22
N HIS A 82 5.91 7.66 -5.49
CA HIS A 82 5.25 6.80 -6.47
C HIS A 82 4.37 5.78 -5.77
N SER A 83 3.28 5.40 -6.40
CA SER A 83 2.35 4.42 -5.86
C SER A 83 1.70 3.64 -6.99
N LEU A 84 1.53 2.33 -6.78
CA LEU A 84 0.86 1.45 -7.71
C LEU A 84 -0.12 0.56 -6.95
N ALA A 85 -1.38 0.56 -7.37
CA ALA A 85 -2.39 -0.35 -6.86
C ALA A 85 -2.84 -1.31 -7.96
N PHE A 86 -3.08 -2.54 -7.57
CA PHE A 86 -3.72 -3.55 -8.39
C PHE A 86 -5.13 -3.77 -7.85
N CYS A 87 -6.11 -3.46 -8.65
CA CYS A 87 -7.49 -3.29 -8.24
C CYS A 87 -8.42 -4.31 -8.89
N LEU A 88 -9.46 -4.68 -8.13
CA LEU A 88 -10.64 -5.42 -8.58
C LEU A 88 -11.91 -4.65 -8.17
N PRO A 89 -13.07 -4.97 -8.78
CA PRO A 89 -14.35 -4.48 -8.27
C PRO A 89 -14.52 -4.85 -6.80
N ARG A 90 -14.92 -3.87 -5.98
CA ARG A 90 -15.09 -4.04 -4.54
C ARG A 90 -16.32 -4.92 -4.28
N PRO A 91 -16.18 -6.09 -3.62
CA PRO A 91 -17.34 -6.81 -3.10
C PRO A 91 -17.87 -6.14 -1.84
N GLY A 92 -19.07 -6.52 -1.39
CA GLY A 92 -19.54 -6.16 -0.05
C GLY A 92 -18.57 -6.66 1.02
N THR A 93 -18.41 -5.90 2.11
CA THR A 93 -17.60 -6.33 3.25
C THR A 93 -18.34 -7.46 3.98
N PRO A 94 -17.78 -8.68 4.09
CA PRO A 94 -18.35 -9.75 4.90
C PRO A 94 -18.28 -9.38 6.39
N GLY A 95 -18.99 -10.13 7.24
CA GLY A 95 -19.16 -9.81 8.66
C GLY A 95 -17.86 -9.40 9.39
N THR A 96 -17.91 -8.29 10.11
CA THR A 96 -16.77 -7.70 10.85
C THR A 96 -16.60 -8.33 12.23
N VAL A 97 -16.44 -9.66 12.26
CA VAL A 97 -16.36 -10.46 13.49
C VAL A 97 -15.21 -11.48 13.41
N ILE A 98 -14.75 -11.94 14.57
CA ILE A 98 -13.72 -12.98 14.66
C ILE A 98 -14.29 -14.31 14.14
N VAL A 99 -13.56 -14.98 13.24
CA VAL A 99 -13.93 -16.27 12.67
C VAL A 99 -12.72 -17.21 12.66
N GLU A 100 -12.89 -18.44 13.17
CA GLU A 100 -11.89 -19.50 13.00
C GLU A 100 -11.97 -20.07 11.59
N LEU A 101 -10.85 -20.06 10.87
CA LEU A 101 -10.73 -20.60 9.52
C LEU A 101 -10.16 -22.04 9.51
N GLY A 102 -9.67 -22.52 10.66
CA GLY A 102 -9.04 -23.83 10.82
C GLY A 102 -7.52 -23.78 10.59
N PRO A 103 -6.87 -24.95 10.38
CA PRO A 103 -5.45 -25.01 10.04
C PRO A 103 -5.10 -24.20 8.78
N ASP A 104 -3.95 -23.52 8.78
CA ASP A 104 -3.49 -22.73 7.63
C ASP A 104 -2.77 -23.58 6.57
N ASP A 105 -3.47 -24.52 5.94
CA ASP A 105 -2.89 -25.39 4.90
C ASP A 105 -2.24 -24.62 3.74
N SER A 106 -2.66 -23.37 3.56
CA SER A 106 -2.15 -22.45 2.54
C SER A 106 -0.91 -21.67 2.99
N ALA A 107 -0.38 -21.85 4.20
CA ALA A 107 0.81 -21.14 4.65
C ALA A 107 1.99 -21.37 3.70
N ILE A 108 2.75 -20.31 3.41
CA ILE A 108 3.90 -20.36 2.50
C ILE A 108 5.02 -21.22 3.09
N ARG A 109 5.27 -21.08 4.39
CA ARG A 109 6.13 -21.96 5.18
C ARG A 109 5.38 -23.24 5.55
N VAL A 110 6.05 -24.40 5.43
CA VAL A 110 5.41 -25.70 5.65
C VAL A 110 5.17 -25.91 7.14
N GLU A 111 6.12 -25.49 7.97
CA GLU A 111 6.08 -25.52 9.43
C GLU A 111 4.92 -24.73 10.03
N ASP A 112 4.40 -23.75 9.30
CA ASP A 112 3.29 -22.90 9.73
C ASP A 112 1.91 -23.53 9.49
N ARG A 113 1.80 -24.56 8.63
CA ARG A 113 0.51 -25.05 8.12
C ARG A 113 -0.40 -25.69 9.16
N ALA A 114 0.19 -26.24 10.22
CA ALA A 114 -0.56 -26.86 11.31
C ALA A 114 -1.14 -25.83 12.30
N SER A 115 -0.72 -24.57 12.26
CA SER A 115 -1.23 -23.52 13.15
C SER A 115 -2.64 -23.11 12.73
N ILE A 116 -3.45 -22.69 13.71
CA ILE A 116 -4.84 -22.27 13.45
C ILE A 116 -4.85 -20.82 12.97
N LEU A 117 -5.60 -20.57 11.90
CA LEU A 117 -5.83 -19.25 11.33
C LEU A 117 -7.19 -18.71 11.79
N PHE A 118 -7.19 -17.47 12.25
CA PHE A 118 -8.40 -16.73 12.60
C PHE A 118 -8.49 -15.46 11.76
N ASP A 119 -9.59 -15.23 11.06
CA ASP A 119 -9.94 -13.89 10.59
C ASP A 119 -10.34 -13.04 11.80
N LEU A 120 -9.72 -11.87 11.93
CA LEU A 120 -9.99 -10.96 13.03
C LEU A 120 -11.20 -10.04 12.77
N GLY A 121 -11.76 -10.07 11.56
CA GLY A 121 -12.95 -9.29 11.22
C GLY A 121 -12.72 -7.78 11.13
N VAL A 122 -11.47 -7.35 10.89
CA VAL A 122 -11.06 -5.93 10.81
C VAL A 122 -10.75 -5.46 9.39
N GLY A 123 -10.80 -6.37 8.41
CA GLY A 123 -10.63 -6.04 7.00
C GLY A 123 -11.91 -5.47 6.37
N ALA A 124 -11.79 -4.87 5.18
CA ALA A 124 -12.92 -4.37 4.40
C ALA A 124 -12.96 -4.98 3.00
N GLY A 125 -14.16 -5.18 2.45
CA GLY A 125 -14.37 -5.77 1.13
C GLY A 125 -13.76 -7.16 1.00
N CYS A 126 -12.75 -7.32 0.13
CA CYS A 126 -12.08 -8.61 -0.12
C CYS A 126 -10.75 -8.81 0.64
N VAL A 127 -10.39 -7.88 1.52
CA VAL A 127 -9.15 -7.98 2.31
C VAL A 127 -9.47 -8.48 3.71
N HIS A 128 -8.67 -9.43 4.18
CA HIS A 128 -8.78 -10.00 5.52
C HIS A 128 -7.46 -9.83 6.26
N MET A 129 -7.55 -9.49 7.55
CA MET A 129 -6.41 -9.50 8.47
C MET A 129 -6.61 -10.60 9.48
N CYS A 130 -5.73 -11.59 9.43
CA CYS A 130 -5.81 -12.81 10.20
C CYS A 130 -4.65 -12.91 11.20
N ALA A 131 -4.90 -13.66 12.29
CA ALA A 131 -3.86 -14.13 13.20
C ALA A 131 -3.69 -15.64 13.03
N ARG A 132 -2.45 -16.08 12.82
CA ARG A 132 -2.07 -17.50 12.81
C ARG A 132 -1.29 -17.82 14.08
N THR A 133 -1.74 -18.83 14.81
CA THR A 133 -1.13 -19.20 16.08
C THR A 133 -1.23 -20.70 16.39
N GLY A 134 -0.20 -21.23 17.04
CA GLY A 134 -0.22 -22.52 17.73
C GLY A 134 -0.35 -22.38 19.26
N ASP A 135 -0.41 -21.15 19.78
CA ASP A 135 -0.50 -20.86 21.21
C ASP A 135 -1.90 -21.22 21.75
N PRO A 136 -2.00 -22.13 22.74
CA PRO A 136 -3.29 -22.63 23.21
C PRO A 136 -4.10 -21.56 23.96
N ASP A 137 -3.45 -20.62 24.66
CA ASP A 137 -4.14 -19.54 25.38
C ASP A 137 -4.83 -18.60 24.39
N LEU A 138 -4.12 -18.18 23.34
CA LEU A 138 -4.67 -17.32 22.30
C LEU A 138 -5.75 -18.03 21.48
N ILE A 139 -5.57 -19.31 21.14
CA ILE A 139 -6.59 -20.12 20.46
C ILE A 139 -7.88 -20.17 21.29
N HIS A 140 -7.76 -20.43 22.60
CA HIS A 140 -8.91 -20.46 23.49
C HIS A 140 -9.62 -19.10 23.56
N ALA A 141 -8.86 -18.00 23.69
CA ALA A 141 -9.39 -16.65 23.73
C ALA A 141 -10.12 -16.26 22.43
N LEU A 142 -9.54 -16.54 21.26
CA LEU A 142 -10.16 -16.25 19.96
C LEU A 142 -11.41 -17.09 19.70
N ARG A 143 -11.42 -18.35 20.12
CA ARG A 143 -12.62 -19.22 20.05
C ARG A 143 -13.76 -18.71 20.94
N ALA A 144 -13.44 -18.29 22.17
CA ALA A 144 -14.42 -17.70 23.08
C ALA A 144 -14.99 -16.36 22.54
N ALA A 145 -14.20 -15.63 21.76
CA ALA A 145 -14.56 -14.37 21.14
C ALA A 145 -15.19 -14.52 19.73
N ALA A 146 -15.30 -15.74 19.20
CA ALA A 146 -15.80 -15.97 17.85
C ALA A 146 -17.22 -15.40 17.68
N GLY A 147 -17.48 -14.78 16.53
CA GLY A 147 -18.75 -14.10 16.24
C GLY A 147 -18.87 -12.69 16.85
N GLN A 148 -17.84 -12.18 17.54
CA GLN A 148 -17.82 -10.80 18.06
C GLN A 148 -16.82 -9.93 17.29
N PRO A 149 -17.06 -8.61 17.14
CA PRO A 149 -16.07 -7.69 16.58
C PRO A 149 -14.84 -7.61 17.48
N LEU A 150 -13.63 -7.77 16.93
CA LEU A 150 -12.38 -7.77 17.70
C LEU A 150 -12.27 -6.57 18.66
N LEU A 151 -12.59 -5.37 18.17
CA LEU A 151 -12.47 -4.12 18.93
C LEU A 151 -13.49 -4.00 20.08
N SER A 152 -14.50 -4.87 20.11
CA SER A 152 -15.51 -4.94 21.18
C SER A 152 -15.19 -6.00 22.24
N VAL A 153 -14.17 -6.84 22.04
CA VAL A 153 -13.82 -7.93 22.95
C VAL A 153 -12.78 -7.45 23.97
N PRO A 154 -13.14 -7.26 25.26
CA PRO A 154 -12.21 -6.76 26.25
C PRO A 154 -11.08 -7.77 26.52
N GLY A 155 -9.86 -7.27 26.68
CA GLY A 155 -8.71 -8.10 27.11
C GLY A 155 -8.10 -9.00 26.05
N ILE A 156 -8.60 -9.01 24.81
CA ILE A 156 -8.04 -9.86 23.75
C ILE A 156 -6.66 -9.38 23.28
N MET A 157 -6.45 -8.06 23.19
CA MET A 157 -5.19 -7.48 22.70
C MET A 157 -3.98 -7.84 23.58
N PRO A 158 -4.03 -7.80 24.92
CA PRO A 158 -2.97 -8.34 25.76
C PRO A 158 -2.60 -9.80 25.50
N VAL A 159 -3.59 -10.66 25.20
CA VAL A 159 -3.34 -12.08 24.88
C VAL A 159 -2.65 -12.20 23.52
N VAL A 160 -3.08 -11.44 22.52
CA VAL A 160 -2.41 -11.34 21.21
C VAL A 160 -0.95 -10.88 21.37
N LEU A 161 -0.70 -9.83 22.16
CA LEU A 161 0.65 -9.32 22.41
C LEU A 161 1.53 -10.30 23.17
N LYS A 162 0.97 -11.10 24.09
CA LYS A 162 1.71 -12.15 24.80
C LYS A 162 2.11 -13.29 23.85
N ALA A 163 1.17 -13.74 23.01
CA ALA A 163 1.34 -14.90 22.13
C ALA A 163 2.14 -14.59 20.86
N GLN A 164 2.22 -13.32 20.45
CA GLN A 164 2.99 -12.88 19.28
C GLN A 164 2.67 -13.70 18.00
N PRO A 165 1.38 -13.81 17.60
CA PRO A 165 1.01 -14.62 16.46
C PRO A 165 1.63 -14.09 15.17
N HIS A 166 1.76 -14.97 14.19
CA HIS A 166 2.03 -14.54 12.82
C HIS A 166 0.80 -13.79 12.30
N ARG A 167 1.00 -12.64 11.66
CA ARG A 167 -0.10 -11.89 11.04
C ARG A 167 -0.15 -12.24 9.57
N VAL A 168 -1.34 -12.51 9.07
CA VAL A 168 -1.56 -12.92 7.69
C VAL A 168 -2.58 -11.98 7.07
N LEU A 169 -2.22 -11.32 5.98
CA LEU A 169 -3.15 -10.53 5.18
C LEU A 169 -3.50 -11.33 3.94
N LEU A 170 -4.80 -11.45 3.68
CA LEU A 170 -5.34 -12.18 2.54
C LEU A 170 -6.08 -11.23 1.62
N SER A 171 -5.97 -11.50 0.32
CA SER A 171 -6.80 -10.89 -0.72
C SER A 171 -6.95 -11.86 -1.90
N PRO A 172 -7.79 -11.55 -2.90
CA PRO A 172 -7.83 -12.33 -4.13
C PRO A 172 -6.47 -12.45 -4.84
N ALA A 173 -5.55 -11.49 -4.62
CA ALA A 173 -4.22 -11.49 -5.22
C ALA A 173 -3.22 -12.42 -4.55
N GLY A 174 -3.56 -12.96 -3.38
CA GLY A 174 -2.70 -13.86 -2.63
C GLY A 174 -2.63 -13.46 -1.17
N ARG A 175 -1.40 -13.44 -0.63
CA ARG A 175 -1.21 -13.22 0.81
C ARG A 175 0.14 -12.60 1.16
N ILE A 176 0.15 -11.85 2.26
CA ILE A 176 1.37 -11.44 2.97
C ILE A 176 1.34 -12.09 4.35
N GLU A 177 2.46 -12.66 4.78
CA GLU A 177 2.66 -13.25 6.09
C GLU A 177 3.79 -12.53 6.81
N VAL A 178 3.55 -12.14 8.06
CA VAL A 178 4.50 -11.39 8.86
C VAL A 178 4.86 -12.18 10.11
N PHE A 179 6.16 -12.47 10.24
CA PHE A 179 6.72 -13.28 11.32
C PHE A 179 7.42 -12.45 12.40
N GLN A 180 7.78 -11.20 12.08
CA GLN A 180 8.41 -10.29 13.03
C GLN A 180 7.52 -10.08 14.27
N PRO A 181 8.06 -9.84 15.47
CA PRO A 181 7.24 -9.56 16.64
C PRO A 181 6.41 -8.27 16.45
N ILE A 182 5.24 -8.25 17.09
CA ILE A 182 4.40 -7.07 17.28
C ILE A 182 5.11 -6.19 18.32
N PRO A 183 5.46 -4.93 18.00
CA PRO A 183 6.08 -4.04 18.95
C PRO A 183 5.12 -3.68 20.10
N PRO A 184 5.65 -3.23 21.25
CA PRO A 184 4.86 -2.58 22.29
C PRO A 184 4.07 -1.38 21.73
N ALA A 185 3.04 -0.93 22.45
CA ALA A 185 2.16 0.15 21.99
C ALA A 185 2.87 1.51 21.75
N ASP A 186 4.00 1.74 22.42
CA ASP A 186 4.89 2.90 22.27
C ASP A 186 6.15 2.61 21.44
N GLY A 187 6.26 1.39 20.91
CA GLY A 187 7.37 0.95 20.08
C GLY A 187 7.25 1.44 18.64
N LYS A 188 8.39 1.56 17.96
CA LYS A 188 8.43 1.84 16.52
C LYS A 188 8.16 0.56 15.73
N SER A 189 7.52 0.71 14.58
CA SER A 189 7.40 -0.37 13.59
C SER A 189 8.79 -0.90 13.20
N PRO A 190 8.99 -2.22 13.17
CA PRO A 190 10.27 -2.79 12.80
C PRO A 190 10.54 -2.57 11.31
N ALA A 191 11.82 -2.46 10.94
CA ALA A 191 12.21 -2.49 9.54
C ALA A 191 11.84 -3.83 8.89
N GLY A 192 11.41 -3.80 7.62
CA GLY A 192 10.97 -5.00 6.90
C GLY A 192 9.48 -5.30 7.09
N PRO A 193 9.05 -6.57 6.98
CA PRO A 193 7.63 -6.92 6.97
C PRO A 193 6.95 -6.64 8.31
N HIS A 194 5.86 -5.88 8.32
CA HIS A 194 5.14 -5.51 9.55
C HIS A 194 3.65 -5.26 9.27
N THR A 195 2.88 -5.01 10.32
CA THR A 195 1.43 -4.81 10.22
C THR A 195 0.99 -3.59 11.01
N HIS A 196 0.00 -2.87 10.48
CA HIS A 196 -0.68 -1.76 11.12
C HIS A 196 -2.13 -2.13 11.41
N LEU A 197 -2.55 -1.93 12.65
CA LEU A 197 -3.94 -2.08 13.08
C LEU A 197 -4.35 -0.80 13.82
N LEU A 198 -5.17 0.02 13.19
CA LEU A 198 -5.56 1.36 13.63
C LEU A 198 -7.08 1.41 13.83
N PRO A 199 -7.59 1.13 15.05
CA PRO A 199 -9.02 1.00 15.33
C PRO A 199 -9.88 2.18 14.86
N LYS A 200 -9.37 3.40 14.99
CA LYS A 200 -10.07 4.63 14.57
C LYS A 200 -10.32 4.69 13.06
N LEU A 201 -9.41 4.12 12.26
CA LEU A 201 -9.53 4.10 10.81
C LEU A 201 -10.42 2.94 10.35
N ILE A 202 -10.31 1.78 10.99
CA ILE A 202 -11.18 0.61 10.74
C ILE A 202 -12.65 0.99 10.94
N ALA A 203 -12.96 1.75 12.00
CA ALA A 203 -14.32 2.21 12.29
C ALA A 203 -14.94 3.11 11.19
N ARG A 204 -14.14 3.62 10.25
CA ARG A 204 -14.64 4.43 9.12
C ARG A 204 -15.18 3.58 7.96
N ASP A 205 -14.98 2.26 7.96
CA ASP A 205 -15.40 1.30 6.91
C ASP A 205 -14.99 1.70 5.47
N ARG A 206 -13.73 2.11 5.32
CA ARG A 206 -13.14 2.52 4.05
C ARG A 206 -12.12 1.49 3.58
N THR A 207 -12.01 1.30 2.26
CA THR A 207 -10.97 0.42 1.69
C THR A 207 -9.62 1.11 1.55
N HIS A 208 -9.59 2.45 1.47
CA HIS A 208 -8.38 3.27 1.35
C HIS A 208 -8.61 4.71 1.85
N SER A 209 -7.52 5.46 2.04
CA SER A 209 -7.52 6.90 2.36
C SER A 209 -8.20 7.74 1.27
N ALA A 210 -8.72 8.93 1.60
CA ALA A 210 -9.39 9.81 0.63
C ALA A 210 -8.43 10.37 -0.42
N ASN A 211 -7.14 10.27 -0.12
CA ASN A 211 -6.06 10.80 -0.92
C ASN A 211 -5.61 9.80 -2.00
N VAL A 212 -6.02 8.53 -1.88
CA VAL A 212 -5.72 7.49 -2.87
C VAL A 212 -6.77 7.54 -3.98
N PRO A 213 -6.36 7.64 -5.26
CA PRO A 213 -7.29 7.95 -6.35
C PRO A 213 -7.95 6.69 -6.94
N ILE A 214 -8.22 5.68 -6.11
CA ILE A 214 -8.92 4.46 -6.53
C ILE A 214 -10.40 4.84 -6.78
N PRO A 215 -10.96 4.56 -7.97
CA PRO A 215 -12.34 4.92 -8.28
C PRO A 215 -13.38 4.23 -7.38
N ASP A 216 -14.53 4.86 -7.21
CA ASP A 216 -15.68 4.26 -6.51
C ASP A 216 -16.05 2.91 -7.12
N GLY A 217 -16.42 1.97 -6.25
CA GLY A 217 -16.73 0.59 -6.64
C GLY A 217 -15.49 -0.28 -6.90
N TRP A 218 -14.28 0.23 -6.72
CA TRP A 218 -13.03 -0.54 -6.81
C TRP A 218 -12.30 -0.61 -5.48
N GLN A 219 -11.44 -1.60 -5.34
CA GLN A 219 -10.58 -1.81 -4.17
C GLN A 219 -9.21 -2.33 -4.61
N SER A 220 -8.14 -1.81 -3.98
CA SER A 220 -6.81 -2.43 -4.10
C SER A 220 -6.82 -3.79 -3.42
N VAL A 221 -6.42 -4.82 -4.16
CA VAL A 221 -6.19 -6.17 -3.62
C VAL A 221 -4.71 -6.43 -3.37
N LEU A 222 -3.84 -5.58 -3.91
CA LEU A 222 -2.40 -5.62 -3.77
C LEU A 222 -1.86 -4.24 -4.14
N SER A 223 -0.98 -3.69 -3.31
CA SER A 223 -0.32 -2.42 -3.59
C SER A 223 1.18 -2.64 -3.66
N ALA A 224 1.84 -1.96 -4.59
CA ALA A 224 3.29 -1.87 -4.67
C ALA A 224 3.73 -0.45 -4.33
N HIS A 225 4.82 -0.37 -3.57
CA HIS A 225 5.46 0.83 -3.06
C HIS A 225 6.86 0.91 -3.65
N PRO A 226 7.02 1.48 -4.86
CA PRO A 226 8.33 1.65 -5.47
C PRO A 226 9.20 2.56 -4.59
N ARG A 227 10.51 2.34 -4.66
CA ARG A 227 11.50 3.24 -4.06
C ARG A 227 11.21 4.70 -4.40
N SER A 228 11.34 5.57 -3.40
CA SER A 228 11.18 7.01 -3.58
C SER A 228 12.37 7.60 -4.35
N PRO A 229 12.14 8.53 -5.29
CA PRO A 229 13.24 9.28 -5.92
C PRO A 229 13.85 10.34 -4.98
N TRP A 230 13.36 10.48 -3.75
CA TRP A 230 13.77 11.51 -2.79
C TRP A 230 14.17 10.96 -1.42
N ARG A 231 13.81 9.71 -1.11
CA ARG A 231 13.93 9.15 0.23
C ARG A 231 14.42 7.70 0.20
N THR A 232 15.24 7.35 1.18
CA THR A 232 15.60 5.95 1.46
C THR A 232 14.39 5.19 2.01
N MET A 233 14.50 3.87 2.11
CA MET A 233 13.46 3.03 2.74
C MET A 233 13.21 3.39 4.21
N MET A 234 14.19 3.99 4.89
CA MET A 234 14.03 4.50 6.26
C MET A 234 13.45 5.92 6.31
N GLY A 235 13.04 6.48 5.16
CA GLY A 235 12.44 7.81 5.05
C GLY A 235 13.45 8.96 5.03
N GLU A 236 14.75 8.67 5.13
CA GLU A 236 15.82 9.66 5.12
C GLU A 236 15.90 10.34 3.75
N ARG A 237 16.04 11.66 3.75
CA ARG A 237 16.06 12.45 2.52
C ARG A 237 17.41 12.32 1.80
N HIS A 238 17.37 12.16 0.49
CA HIS A 238 18.53 12.26 -0.39
C HIS A 238 18.26 13.22 -1.56
N PRO A 239 19.29 13.65 -2.33
CA PRO A 239 19.09 14.42 -3.56
C PRO A 239 18.21 13.66 -4.55
N PHE A 240 17.43 14.38 -5.36
CA PHE A 240 16.57 13.78 -6.37
C PHE A 240 17.33 12.77 -7.24
N ASP A 241 16.81 11.56 -7.33
CA ASP A 241 17.30 10.53 -8.24
C ASP A 241 16.41 10.46 -9.48
N PRO A 242 16.85 11.02 -10.63
CA PRO A 242 16.06 11.00 -11.85
C PRO A 242 16.01 9.62 -12.51
N ALA A 243 16.88 8.67 -12.14
CA ALA A 243 16.82 7.31 -12.68
C ALA A 243 15.62 6.56 -12.09
N VAL A 244 15.36 6.71 -10.78
CA VAL A 244 14.19 6.14 -10.12
C VAL A 244 12.88 6.71 -10.70
N ASP A 245 12.80 8.03 -10.87
CA ASP A 245 11.60 8.66 -11.47
C ASP A 245 11.38 8.21 -12.92
N ARG A 246 12.45 8.05 -13.72
CA ARG A 246 12.35 7.52 -15.10
C ARG A 246 11.94 6.06 -15.15
N ALA A 247 12.40 5.23 -14.21
CA ALA A 247 12.04 3.81 -14.16
C ALA A 247 10.54 3.61 -13.90
N PHE A 248 9.90 4.53 -13.17
CA PHE A 248 8.46 4.48 -12.89
C PHE A 248 7.59 5.06 -14.03
N ALA A 249 8.15 5.87 -14.92
CA ALA A 249 7.39 6.54 -15.99
C ALA A 249 6.56 5.59 -16.88
N PRO A 250 7.05 4.41 -17.31
CA PRO A 250 6.24 3.47 -18.10
C PRO A 250 4.99 2.96 -17.37
N LEU A 251 5.04 2.85 -16.03
CA LEU A 251 3.88 2.46 -15.22
C LEU A 251 2.86 3.60 -15.15
N LEU A 252 3.31 4.86 -15.05
CA LEU A 252 2.43 6.03 -15.15
C LEU A 252 1.79 6.13 -16.54
N ASP A 253 2.57 5.97 -17.62
CA ASP A 253 2.04 6.05 -18.98
C ASP A 253 0.95 5.00 -19.24
N ARG A 254 1.10 3.82 -18.62
CA ARG A 254 0.15 2.72 -18.77
C ARG A 254 -1.06 2.81 -17.84
N PHE A 255 -0.82 3.11 -16.55
CA PHE A 255 -1.83 2.94 -15.50
C PHE A 255 -2.30 4.24 -14.85
N ALA A 256 -1.84 5.42 -15.29
CA ALA A 256 -2.34 6.68 -14.74
C ALA A 256 -3.82 6.89 -15.02
N LEU A 257 -4.45 7.72 -14.18
CA LEU A 257 -5.79 8.22 -14.46
C LEU A 257 -5.79 9.13 -15.68
N ALA A 258 -6.85 9.04 -16.48
CA ALA A 258 -7.07 9.93 -17.61
C ALA A 258 -7.09 11.42 -17.21
N GLU A 259 -7.59 11.74 -16.00
CA GLU A 259 -7.51 13.09 -15.44
C GLU A 259 -6.06 13.55 -15.26
N ASP A 260 -5.19 12.71 -14.70
CA ASP A 260 -3.78 13.06 -14.46
C ASP A 260 -3.03 13.29 -15.77
N VAL A 261 -3.29 12.45 -16.78
CA VAL A 261 -2.70 12.58 -18.12
C VAL A 261 -3.13 13.90 -18.76
N ARG A 262 -4.43 14.23 -18.69
CA ARG A 262 -4.97 15.48 -19.21
C ARG A 262 -4.34 16.69 -18.52
N VAL A 263 -4.34 16.71 -17.18
CA VAL A 263 -3.75 17.80 -16.39
C VAL A 263 -2.27 18.00 -16.71
N ALA A 264 -1.49 16.92 -16.81
CA ALA A 264 -0.07 17.02 -17.15
C ALA A 264 0.15 17.57 -18.56
N THR A 265 -0.68 17.16 -19.52
CA THR A 265 -0.61 17.63 -20.92
C THR A 265 -0.98 19.11 -21.02
N ASP A 266 -2.11 19.50 -20.42
CA ASP A 266 -2.62 20.88 -20.46
C ASP A 266 -1.64 21.85 -19.79
N LEU A 267 -1.08 21.47 -18.64
CA LEU A 267 -0.11 22.29 -17.93
C LEU A 267 1.19 22.47 -18.72
N ARG A 268 1.73 21.41 -19.32
CA ARG A 268 2.94 21.53 -20.17
C ARG A 268 2.70 22.47 -21.34
N ALA A 269 1.56 22.33 -22.02
CA ALA A 269 1.20 23.22 -23.11
C ALA A 269 0.98 24.67 -22.63
N ALA A 270 0.48 24.89 -21.42
CA ALA A 270 0.34 26.22 -20.85
C ALA A 270 1.69 26.87 -20.49
N ILE A 271 2.64 26.09 -19.97
CA ILE A 271 4.03 26.52 -19.70
C ILE A 271 4.72 26.92 -21.02
N ASP A 272 4.49 26.19 -22.11
CA ASP A 272 5.06 26.53 -23.41
C ASP A 272 4.45 27.82 -24.02
N ARG A 273 3.20 28.14 -23.67
CA ARG A 273 2.49 29.34 -24.18
C ARG A 273 2.74 30.61 -23.39
N GLY A 274 3.10 30.55 -22.10
CA GLY A 274 3.39 31.79 -21.36
C GLY A 274 3.26 31.71 -19.83
N SER A 275 2.64 32.74 -19.25
CA SER A 275 2.64 33.06 -17.82
C SER A 275 1.53 32.35 -17.03
N PRO A 276 1.77 31.95 -15.76
CA PRO A 276 0.75 31.35 -14.89
C PRO A 276 -0.48 32.24 -14.67
N GLU A 277 -0.36 33.57 -14.72
CA GLU A 277 -1.45 34.52 -14.46
C GLU A 277 -2.65 34.37 -15.40
N THR A 278 -2.40 33.87 -16.61
CA THR A 278 -3.41 33.77 -17.68
C THR A 278 -3.85 32.33 -17.95
N ALA A 279 -3.23 31.37 -17.28
CA ALA A 279 -3.47 29.95 -17.51
C ALA A 279 -4.57 29.42 -16.59
N SER A 280 -5.41 28.55 -17.13
CA SER A 280 -6.36 27.79 -16.33
C SER A 280 -5.62 26.85 -15.37
N TRP A 281 -6.06 26.82 -14.12
CA TRP A 281 -5.56 25.91 -13.10
C TRP A 281 -6.63 24.86 -12.76
N PRO A 282 -6.27 23.61 -12.42
CA PRO A 282 -7.27 22.59 -12.12
C PRO A 282 -8.13 22.91 -10.88
N ASP A 283 -9.44 22.67 -10.98
CA ASP A 283 -10.40 22.90 -9.89
C ASP A 283 -10.54 21.71 -8.93
N SER A 284 -10.18 20.50 -9.38
CA SER A 284 -10.22 19.31 -8.52
C SER A 284 -8.99 19.27 -7.61
N ARG A 285 -9.14 18.76 -6.38
CA ARG A 285 -7.99 18.54 -5.47
C ARG A 285 -6.94 17.63 -6.12
N ARG A 286 -7.39 16.59 -6.83
CA ARG A 286 -6.51 15.67 -7.56
C ARG A 286 -5.74 16.38 -8.67
N GLY A 287 -6.42 17.13 -9.51
CA GLY A 287 -5.81 17.90 -10.59
C GLY A 287 -4.79 18.90 -10.07
N ARG A 288 -5.10 19.64 -8.99
CA ARG A 288 -4.12 20.54 -8.35
C ARG A 288 -2.88 19.80 -7.85
N THR A 289 -3.09 18.64 -7.24
CA THR A 289 -2.00 17.77 -6.76
C THR A 289 -1.12 17.33 -7.93
N LYS A 290 -1.71 16.81 -9.01
CA LYS A 290 -0.95 16.39 -10.20
C LYS A 290 -0.20 17.55 -10.85
N ALA A 291 -0.85 18.70 -11.01
CA ALA A 291 -0.23 19.90 -11.59
C ALA A 291 1.00 20.34 -10.79
N ARG A 292 0.92 20.36 -9.45
CA ARG A 292 2.07 20.63 -8.56
C ARG A 292 3.20 19.62 -8.75
N ILE A 293 2.89 18.34 -8.84
CA ILE A 293 3.91 17.30 -9.08
C ILE A 293 4.61 17.52 -10.42
N VAL A 294 3.87 17.87 -11.47
CA VAL A 294 4.46 18.20 -12.79
C VAL A 294 5.40 19.41 -12.68
N LEU A 295 5.00 20.46 -11.97
CA LEU A 295 5.87 21.63 -11.74
C LEU A 295 7.13 21.26 -10.95
N ARG A 296 7.01 20.44 -9.90
CA ARG A 296 8.15 19.96 -9.10
C ARG A 296 9.11 19.11 -9.93
N ARG A 297 8.57 18.19 -10.73
CA ARG A 297 9.35 17.32 -11.63
C ARG A 297 10.11 18.13 -12.69
N LEU A 298 9.47 19.14 -13.30
CA LEU A 298 10.13 20.05 -14.25
C LEU A 298 11.21 20.91 -13.57
N ALA A 299 10.94 21.43 -12.37
CA ALA A 299 11.94 22.18 -11.60
C ALA A 299 13.15 21.32 -11.23
N ALA A 300 12.92 20.06 -10.81
CA ALA A 300 13.97 19.10 -10.50
C ALA A 300 14.80 18.72 -11.75
N ALA A 301 14.19 18.76 -12.93
CA ALA A 301 14.88 18.61 -14.22
C ALA A 301 15.60 19.89 -14.70
N GLY A 302 15.56 20.98 -13.92
CA GLY A 302 16.26 22.23 -14.22
C GLY A 302 15.49 23.22 -15.10
N ASP A 303 14.20 23.01 -15.35
CA ASP A 303 13.39 23.93 -16.15
C ASP A 303 13.13 25.24 -15.39
N ALA A 304 13.79 26.33 -15.78
CA ALA A 304 13.64 27.61 -15.12
C ALA A 304 12.25 28.26 -15.38
N ARG A 305 11.52 27.84 -16.42
CA ARG A 305 10.22 28.41 -16.80
C ARG A 305 9.15 28.18 -15.74
N VAL A 306 9.27 27.11 -14.95
CA VAL A 306 8.28 26.78 -13.91
C VAL A 306 8.43 27.57 -12.61
N LYS A 307 9.47 28.40 -12.46
CA LYS A 307 9.66 29.24 -11.25
C LYS A 307 8.43 30.11 -10.90
N PRO A 308 7.89 30.96 -11.80
CA PRO A 308 6.69 31.74 -11.50
C PRO A 308 5.45 30.86 -11.24
N TRP A 309 5.32 29.73 -11.94
CA TRP A 309 4.22 28.78 -11.74
C TRP A 309 4.22 28.17 -10.33
N ARG A 310 5.40 27.75 -9.85
CA ARG A 310 5.55 27.21 -8.48
C ARG A 310 5.28 28.28 -7.42
N ALA A 311 5.74 29.52 -7.65
CA ALA A 311 5.48 30.61 -6.73
C ALA A 311 3.97 30.87 -6.53
N MET A 312 3.18 30.76 -7.60
CA MET A 312 1.74 30.98 -7.57
C MET A 312 0.96 29.77 -7.02
N HIS A 313 1.31 28.54 -7.43
CA HIS A 313 0.44 27.38 -7.23
C HIS A 313 0.99 26.28 -6.29
N ASP A 314 2.29 26.24 -5.99
CA ASP A 314 2.93 25.14 -5.24
C ASP A 314 3.22 25.49 -3.75
N ARG A 315 2.66 26.59 -3.23
CA ARG A 315 2.89 27.05 -1.84
C ARG A 315 1.83 26.66 -0.80
N ALA A 316 0.63 26.27 -1.21
CA ALA A 316 -0.41 25.81 -0.29
C ALA A 316 -0.02 24.51 0.45
N PRO A 317 -0.31 24.39 1.75
CA PRO A 317 -0.05 23.18 2.54
C PRO A 317 -0.73 21.96 1.93
N VAL A 318 -0.13 20.79 2.13
CA VAL A 318 -0.75 19.51 1.76
C VAL A 318 -1.85 19.22 2.78
N GLU A 319 -3.06 18.96 2.30
CA GLU A 319 -4.14 18.43 3.13
C GLU A 319 -3.79 16.97 3.47
N ILE A 320 -3.44 16.70 4.74
CA ILE A 320 -3.16 15.36 5.29
C ILE A 320 -4.41 14.93 6.07
N GLU A 321 -4.84 13.67 5.96
CA GLU A 321 -5.98 13.18 6.74
C GLU A 321 -5.54 12.92 8.20
N GLU A 322 -6.31 13.37 9.20
CA GLU A 322 -6.03 13.07 10.62
C GLU A 322 -5.95 11.55 10.82
N GLY A 323 -4.77 11.06 11.18
CA GLY A 323 -4.47 9.63 11.41
C GLY A 323 -3.63 8.94 10.34
N GLU A 324 -3.10 9.66 9.33
CA GLU A 324 -2.08 9.14 8.40
C GLU A 324 -0.64 9.17 8.98
N GLU A 325 -0.45 9.68 10.20
CA GLU A 325 0.79 9.50 10.96
C GLU A 325 0.84 8.06 11.49
N VAL A 326 1.68 7.25 10.85
CA VAL A 326 2.02 5.88 11.24
C VAL A 326 2.96 5.88 12.45
#